data_AF-A0A9W8ZIR0-F1
#
_entry.id   AF-A0A9W8ZIR0-F1
#
_cell.length_a   1.000
_cell.length_b   1.000
_cell.length_c   1.000
_cell.angle_alpha   90.00
_cell.angle_beta   90.00
_cell.angle_gamma   90.00
#
_symmetry.space_group_name_H-M   'P 1'
#
loop_
_entity.id
_entity.type
_entity.pdbx_description
1 polymer ?
#
loop_
_entity_poly.entity_id
_entity_poly.type
_entity_poly.pdbx_seq_one_letter_code
_entity_poly.pdbx_strand_id
1 'polypeptide(L)'
;MNTISPPPEFKRISGTKRLFGVVLGLGGAAAANALLGYSVFSFYTRNTTFVPYDTSSPDLLTPTFAKHNPLKNAPVCIDHAIKTLPLQKFRERYGLKEGDKVPVERLTTDFCRGIWSGIGFRVQRRYLEKKYRALPGREDHLWDVKQLEKSEYPVGEKIVDHFEVVEHNANKVVVRCGDSPLNQDHRASDGLFAMEVSTDEKADTATFHLKSVFVNTTEEGKGLEPLPWNFQLAHRWYTKLWMEGATRKMLKQ
;
A
#
# COMPACT_ATOMS: atom_id res chain seq x y z
N MET A 1 58.74 38.02 34.59
CA MET A 1 58.87 36.60 34.20
C MET A 1 57.52 36.17 33.65
N ASN A 2 57.44 35.83 32.36
CA ASN A 2 56.20 35.46 31.69
C ASN A 2 55.76 34.06 32.13
N THR A 3 54.66 33.96 32.88
CA THR A 3 54.02 32.70 33.27
C THR A 3 52.94 32.35 32.23
N ILE A 4 53.35 31.77 31.11
CA ILE A 4 52.43 31.12 30.17
C ILE A 4 52.43 29.64 30.54
N SER A 5 51.30 29.11 31.00
CA SER A 5 51.13 27.68 31.30
C SER A 5 51.41 26.84 30.05
N PRO A 6 52.05 25.66 30.18
CA PRO A 6 52.27 24.77 29.04
C PRO A 6 50.92 24.37 28.42
N PRO A 7 50.87 24.21 27.08
CA PRO A 7 49.64 23.81 26.41
C PRO A 7 49.15 22.44 26.92
N PRO A 8 47.83 22.22 27.01
CA PRO A 8 47.28 20.98 27.53
C PRO A 8 47.75 19.77 26.70
N GLU A 9 48.28 18.75 27.38
CA GLU A 9 48.67 17.49 26.75
C GLU A 9 47.42 16.67 26.37
N PHE A 10 47.14 16.58 25.07
CA PHE A 10 46.10 15.69 24.57
C PHE A 10 46.64 14.26 24.50
N LYS A 11 46.26 13.40 25.46
CA LYS A 11 46.57 11.97 25.40
C LYS A 11 45.96 11.34 24.15
N ARG A 12 46.82 10.85 23.23
CA ARG A 12 46.37 10.12 22.03
C ARG A 12 45.68 8.83 22.45
N ILE A 13 44.36 8.79 22.23
CA ILE A 13 43.56 7.57 22.36
C ILE A 13 44.11 6.51 21.38
N SER A 14 44.35 5.28 21.86
CA SER A 14 44.87 4.18 21.04
C SER A 14 43.93 3.84 19.88
N GLY A 15 44.50 3.37 18.76
CA GLY A 15 43.73 3.06 17.53
C GLY A 15 42.55 2.11 17.77
N THR A 16 42.72 1.11 18.63
CA THR A 16 41.66 0.16 19.01
C THR A 16 40.51 0.81 19.78
N LYS A 17 40.80 1.72 20.71
CA LYS A 17 39.77 2.46 21.46
C LYS A 17 39.02 3.46 20.57
N ARG A 18 39.70 4.07 19.59
CA ARG A 18 39.05 4.91 18.57
C ARG A 18 38.15 4.11 17.65
N LEU A 19 38.60 2.96 17.15
CA LEU A 19 37.80 2.09 16.30
C LEU A 19 36.55 1.60 17.03
N PHE A 20 36.68 1.19 18.29
CA PHE A 20 35.54 0.77 19.10
C PHE A 20 34.54 1.92 19.35
N GLY A 21 35.02 3.13 19.63
CA GLY A 21 34.17 4.32 19.79
C GLY A 21 33.43 4.70 18.49
N VAL A 22 34.08 4.57 17.33
CA VAL A 22 33.44 4.79 16.02
C VAL A 22 32.38 3.73 15.73
N VAL A 23 32.68 2.45 15.97
CA VAL A 23 31.70 1.35 15.76
C VAL A 23 30.50 1.50 16.68
N LEU A 24 30.71 1.81 17.97
CA LEU A 24 29.62 2.09 18.90
C LEU A 24 28.82 3.34 18.52
N GLY A 25 29.49 4.41 18.09
CA GLY A 25 28.84 5.64 17.63
C GLY A 25 27.96 5.41 16.40
N LEU A 26 28.49 4.70 15.40
CA LEU A 26 27.74 4.34 14.18
C LEU A 26 26.61 3.35 14.48
N GLY A 27 26.86 2.33 15.31
CA GLY A 27 25.84 1.36 15.72
C GLY A 27 24.72 2.02 16.54
N GLY A 28 25.07 2.88 17.49
CA GLY A 28 24.12 3.66 18.28
C GLY A 28 23.29 4.62 17.43
N ALA A 29 23.93 5.33 16.47
CA ALA A 29 23.21 6.20 15.54
C ALA A 29 22.26 5.43 14.62
N ALA A 30 22.68 4.26 14.10
CA ALA A 30 21.83 3.42 13.27
C ALA A 30 20.61 2.90 14.05
N ALA A 31 20.82 2.42 15.28
CA ALA A 31 19.74 1.96 16.15
C ALA A 31 18.76 3.09 16.50
N ALA A 32 19.27 4.28 16.86
CA ALA A 32 18.43 5.44 17.16
C ALA A 32 17.59 5.86 15.95
N ASN A 33 18.17 5.90 14.75
CA ASN A 33 17.44 6.23 13.53
C ASN A 33 16.40 5.17 13.14
N ALA A 34 16.71 3.88 13.32
CA ALA A 34 15.76 2.80 13.09
C ALA A 34 14.55 2.90 14.05
N LEU A 35 14.81 3.16 15.34
CA LEU A 35 13.76 3.37 16.35
C LEU A 35 12.91 4.60 16.01
N LEU A 36 13.53 5.73 15.71
CA LEU A 36 12.81 6.95 15.30
C LEU A 36 11.97 6.72 14.05
N GLY A 37 12.52 6.07 13.03
CA GLY A 37 11.80 5.72 11.81
C GLY A 37 10.59 4.82 12.09
N TYR A 38 10.78 3.77 12.90
CA TYR A 38 9.69 2.89 13.32
C TYR A 38 8.61 3.63 14.12
N SER A 39 8.99 4.48 15.07
CA SER A 39 8.05 5.25 15.89
C SER A 39 7.24 6.24 15.04
N VAL A 40 7.90 6.97 14.14
CA VAL A 40 7.23 7.90 13.22
C VAL A 40 6.28 7.14 12.29
N PHE A 41 6.72 6.03 11.72
CA PHE A 41 5.88 5.21 10.85
C PHE A 41 4.68 4.60 11.59
N SER A 42 4.91 4.06 12.79
CA SER A 42 3.87 3.48 13.63
C SER A 42 2.82 4.53 14.01
N PHE A 43 3.27 5.73 14.39
CA PHE A 43 2.37 6.85 14.66
C PHE A 43 1.60 7.29 13.40
N TYR A 44 2.30 7.41 12.26
CA TYR A 44 1.71 7.81 10.99
C TYR A 44 0.60 6.86 10.54
N THR A 45 0.77 5.56 10.80
CA THR A 45 -0.10 4.45 10.36
C THR A 45 -0.99 3.84 11.43
N ARG A 46 -1.06 4.45 12.62
CA ARG A 46 -1.77 3.90 13.79
C ARG A 46 -3.28 3.67 13.58
N ASN A 47 -3.90 4.41 12.65
CA ASN A 47 -5.35 4.34 12.39
C ASN A 47 -5.72 3.27 11.36
N THR A 48 -4.73 2.55 10.83
CA THR A 48 -4.96 1.40 9.94
C THR A 48 -4.71 0.11 10.73
N THR A 49 -5.72 -0.75 10.80
CA THR A 49 -5.67 -2.03 11.50
C THR A 49 -5.85 -3.18 10.51
N PHE A 50 -5.35 -4.36 10.86
CA PHE A 50 -5.60 -5.59 10.09
C PHE A 50 -6.65 -6.41 10.81
N VAL A 51 -7.63 -6.93 10.06
CA VAL A 51 -8.63 -7.86 10.57
C VAL A 51 -8.34 -9.29 10.09
N PRO A 52 -8.85 -10.33 10.75
CA PRO A 52 -8.69 -11.70 10.28
C PRO A 52 -9.12 -11.86 8.82
N TYR A 53 -8.23 -12.40 8.00
CA TYR A 53 -8.45 -12.64 6.59
C TYR A 53 -7.59 -13.81 6.15
N ASP A 54 -8.24 -14.89 5.75
CA ASP A 54 -7.61 -16.18 5.48
C ASP A 54 -8.34 -16.94 4.36
N THR A 55 -7.91 -18.19 4.12
CA THR A 55 -8.41 -19.07 3.05
C THR A 55 -9.89 -19.45 3.18
N SER A 56 -10.52 -19.20 4.33
CA SER A 56 -11.96 -19.43 4.54
C SER A 56 -12.83 -18.24 4.14
N SER A 57 -12.21 -17.11 3.77
CA SER A 57 -12.92 -15.88 3.45
C SER A 57 -13.88 -16.05 2.27
N PRO A 58 -15.13 -15.53 2.35
CA PRO A 58 -16.09 -15.58 1.25
C PRO A 58 -15.64 -14.79 0.01
N ASP A 59 -14.69 -13.85 0.17
CA ASP A 59 -14.15 -13.09 -0.96
C ASP A 59 -13.48 -14.01 -2.00
N LEU A 60 -12.90 -15.12 -1.55
CA LEU A 60 -12.24 -16.13 -2.39
C LEU A 60 -13.24 -16.98 -3.18
N LEU A 61 -14.54 -16.79 -2.95
CA LEU A 61 -15.63 -17.47 -3.66
C LEU A 61 -16.36 -16.54 -4.63
N THR A 62 -15.98 -15.25 -4.68
CA THR A 62 -16.60 -14.29 -5.59
C THR A 62 -16.36 -14.68 -7.06
N PRO A 63 -17.27 -14.32 -8.00
CA PRO A 63 -17.07 -14.60 -9.42
C PRO A 63 -15.76 -14.05 -9.97
N THR A 64 -15.36 -12.84 -9.53
CA THR A 64 -14.10 -12.21 -9.91
C THR A 64 -12.91 -13.03 -9.45
N PHE A 65 -12.89 -13.49 -8.19
CA PHE A 65 -11.81 -14.32 -7.68
C PHE A 65 -11.76 -15.68 -8.40
N ALA A 66 -12.89 -16.36 -8.52
CA ALA A 66 -12.98 -17.67 -9.17
C ALA A 66 -12.54 -17.62 -10.64
N LYS A 67 -12.82 -16.51 -11.35
CA LYS A 67 -12.35 -16.30 -12.73
C LYS A 67 -10.82 -16.20 -12.82
N HIS A 68 -10.18 -15.54 -11.86
CA HIS A 68 -8.73 -15.30 -11.88
C HIS A 68 -7.92 -16.42 -11.19
N ASN A 69 -8.53 -17.24 -10.35
CA ASN A 69 -7.92 -18.40 -9.70
C ASN A 69 -8.83 -19.63 -9.83
N PRO A 70 -9.05 -20.15 -11.06
CA PRO A 70 -9.98 -21.26 -11.29
C PRO A 70 -9.49 -22.59 -10.67
N LEU A 71 -8.18 -22.72 -10.45
CA LEU A 71 -7.58 -23.87 -9.76
C LEU A 71 -7.76 -23.83 -8.25
N LYS A 72 -8.29 -22.73 -7.70
CA LYS A 72 -8.50 -22.52 -6.25
C LYS A 72 -7.22 -22.72 -5.46
N ASN A 73 -6.09 -22.29 -6.02
CA ASN A 73 -4.81 -22.34 -5.32
C ASN A 73 -4.86 -21.45 -4.08
N ALA A 74 -4.21 -21.89 -3.01
CA ALA A 74 -4.15 -21.13 -1.77
C ALA A 74 -3.35 -19.83 -1.99
N PRO A 75 -3.75 -18.71 -1.37
CA PRO A 75 -2.97 -17.49 -1.40
C PRO A 75 -1.61 -17.67 -0.73
N VAL A 76 -0.56 -17.18 -1.38
CA VAL A 76 0.80 -17.15 -0.81
C VAL A 76 1.02 -15.91 0.06
N CYS A 77 0.19 -14.87 -0.08
CA CYS A 77 0.13 -13.74 0.84
C CYS A 77 -1.29 -13.16 0.80
N ILE A 78 -1.89 -12.95 1.97
CA ILE A 78 -3.27 -12.48 2.11
C ILE A 78 -3.38 -11.55 3.31
N ASP A 79 -3.96 -10.37 3.11
CA ASP A 79 -4.25 -9.43 4.21
C ASP A 79 -5.46 -8.54 3.94
N HIS A 80 -6.07 -8.06 5.02
CA HIS A 80 -7.19 -7.13 5.00
C HIS A 80 -6.93 -5.99 5.97
N ALA A 81 -6.54 -4.83 5.43
CA ALA A 81 -6.40 -3.61 6.18
C ALA A 81 -7.71 -2.82 6.17
N ILE A 82 -8.10 -2.29 7.32
CA ILE A 82 -9.26 -1.42 7.46
C ILE A 82 -8.86 -0.08 8.08
N LYS A 83 -9.64 0.95 7.72
CA LYS A 83 -9.60 2.25 8.38
C LYS A 83 -10.98 2.90 8.34
N THR A 84 -11.45 3.30 9.51
CA THR A 84 -12.75 3.97 9.66
C THR A 84 -12.56 5.48 9.84
N LEU A 85 -13.38 6.26 9.14
CA LEU A 85 -13.37 7.72 9.18
C LEU A 85 -14.81 8.25 9.30
N PRO A 86 -15.02 9.41 9.95
CA PRO A 86 -16.33 10.02 10.04
C PRO A 86 -16.83 10.50 8.67
N LEU A 87 -18.11 10.29 8.37
CA LEU A 87 -18.74 10.73 7.12
C LEU A 87 -18.75 12.25 6.98
N GLN A 88 -18.78 12.97 8.10
CA GLN A 88 -18.81 14.42 8.11
C GLN A 88 -17.71 15.07 7.27
N LYS A 89 -16.49 14.55 7.33
CA LYS A 89 -15.37 15.10 6.55
C LYS A 89 -15.57 14.95 5.05
N PHE A 90 -16.30 13.92 4.63
CA PHE A 90 -16.64 13.70 3.23
C PHE A 90 -17.83 14.55 2.79
N ARG A 91 -18.80 14.81 3.68
CA ARG A 91 -19.87 15.79 3.41
C ARG A 91 -19.29 17.17 3.14
N GLU A 92 -18.41 17.64 4.02
CA GLU A 92 -17.69 18.92 3.88
C GLU A 92 -16.96 18.99 2.53
N ARG A 93 -16.19 17.96 2.20
CA ARG A 93 -15.45 17.88 0.93
C ARG A 93 -16.37 17.87 -0.30
N TYR A 94 -17.52 17.22 -0.21
CA TYR A 94 -18.45 17.10 -1.33
C TYR A 94 -19.44 18.26 -1.42
N GLY A 95 -19.39 19.22 -0.50
CA GLY A 95 -20.34 20.35 -0.44
C GLY A 95 -21.75 19.90 -0.04
N LEU A 96 -21.86 18.80 0.69
CA LEU A 96 -23.12 18.26 1.19
C LEU A 96 -23.45 18.88 2.56
N LYS A 97 -24.74 19.00 2.88
CA LYS A 97 -25.22 19.50 4.17
C LYS A 97 -25.13 18.41 5.24
N GLU A 98 -25.19 18.82 6.50
CA GLU A 98 -25.31 17.89 7.63
C GLU A 98 -26.53 16.97 7.42
N GLY A 99 -26.34 15.66 7.59
CA GLY A 99 -27.38 14.65 7.38
C GLY A 99 -27.62 14.23 5.93
N ASP A 100 -27.01 14.90 4.94
CA ASP A 100 -27.06 14.42 3.55
C ASP A 100 -26.29 13.09 3.43
N LYS A 101 -26.84 12.19 2.59
CA LYS A 101 -26.22 10.89 2.33
C LYS A 101 -24.94 11.08 1.50
N VAL A 102 -23.83 10.52 1.98
CA VAL A 102 -22.58 10.52 1.23
C VAL A 102 -22.64 9.42 0.15
N PRO A 103 -22.38 9.74 -1.13
CA PRO A 103 -22.42 8.75 -2.21
C PRO A 103 -21.24 7.77 -2.08
N VAL A 104 -21.54 6.49 -1.83
CA VAL A 104 -20.54 5.43 -1.62
C VAL A 104 -19.69 5.22 -2.87
N GLU A 105 -20.28 5.26 -4.07
CA GLU A 105 -19.57 5.18 -5.36
C GLU A 105 -18.47 6.24 -5.52
N ARG A 106 -18.75 7.46 -5.05
CA ARG A 106 -17.77 8.54 -5.06
C ARG A 106 -16.66 8.29 -4.06
N LEU A 107 -16.99 7.81 -2.85
CA LEU A 107 -15.97 7.41 -1.85
C LEU A 107 -15.08 6.28 -2.36
N THR A 108 -15.66 5.26 -2.99
CA THR A 108 -14.95 4.11 -3.56
C THR A 108 -13.97 4.58 -4.65
N THR A 109 -14.45 5.39 -5.59
CA THR A 109 -13.61 5.92 -6.68
C THR A 109 -12.51 6.83 -6.14
N ASP A 110 -12.82 7.72 -5.20
CA ASP A 110 -11.83 8.59 -4.57
C ASP A 110 -10.81 7.82 -3.73
N PHE A 111 -11.21 6.69 -3.12
CA PHE A 111 -10.30 5.81 -2.42
C PHE A 111 -9.34 5.12 -3.38
N CYS A 112 -9.84 4.57 -4.49
CA CYS A 112 -9.01 4.01 -5.56
C CYS A 112 -8.02 5.06 -6.12
N ARG A 113 -8.50 6.27 -6.44
CA ARG A 113 -7.65 7.41 -6.83
C ARG A 113 -6.60 7.70 -5.77
N GLY A 114 -6.98 7.71 -4.51
CA GLY A 114 -6.08 7.95 -3.38
C GLY A 114 -4.95 6.93 -3.28
N ILE A 115 -5.23 5.66 -3.57
CA ILE A 115 -4.24 4.58 -3.56
C ILE A 115 -3.18 4.83 -4.66
N TRP A 116 -3.62 4.97 -5.91
CA TRP A 116 -2.71 5.02 -7.05
C TRP A 116 -2.02 6.40 -7.21
N SER A 117 -2.71 7.49 -6.90
CA SER A 117 -2.11 8.84 -6.95
C SER A 117 -1.43 9.27 -5.62
N GLY A 118 -1.51 8.42 -4.60
CA GLY A 118 -1.03 8.68 -3.25
C GLY A 118 0.49 8.61 -3.09
N ILE A 119 0.96 9.03 -1.91
CA ILE A 119 2.39 8.92 -1.57
C ILE A 119 2.83 7.46 -1.39
N GLY A 120 1.93 6.57 -0.98
CA GLY A 120 2.23 5.16 -0.76
C GLY A 120 2.68 4.44 -2.03
N PHE A 121 2.04 4.71 -3.17
CA PHE A 121 2.39 4.09 -4.44
C PHE A 121 3.53 4.81 -5.18
N ARG A 122 3.93 6.01 -4.74
CA ARG A 122 4.82 6.90 -5.52
C ARG A 122 6.14 6.27 -5.93
N VAL A 123 6.79 5.54 -5.02
CA VAL A 123 8.11 4.93 -5.27
C VAL A 123 7.96 3.76 -6.25
N GLN A 124 6.99 2.86 -6.01
CA GLN A 124 6.69 1.76 -6.93
C GLN A 124 6.29 2.28 -8.31
N ARG A 125 5.42 3.29 -8.38
CA ARG A 125 5.01 3.95 -9.64
C ARG A 125 6.22 4.40 -10.47
N ARG A 126 7.15 5.14 -9.87
CA ARG A 126 8.34 5.63 -10.60
C ARG A 126 9.28 4.50 -11.04
N TYR A 127 9.41 3.46 -10.21
CA TYR A 127 10.18 2.28 -10.58
C TYR A 127 9.55 1.57 -11.80
N LEU A 128 8.24 1.33 -11.78
CA LEU A 128 7.49 0.71 -12.87
C LEU A 128 7.52 1.58 -14.13
N GLU A 129 7.33 2.90 -13.99
CA GLU A 129 7.42 3.88 -15.07
C GLU A 129 8.76 3.80 -15.78
N LYS A 130 9.88 3.84 -15.02
CA LYS A 130 11.22 3.75 -15.60
C LYS A 130 11.47 2.43 -16.33
N LYS A 131 10.89 1.33 -15.83
CA LYS A 131 11.13 -0.02 -16.35
C LYS A 131 10.28 -0.36 -17.57
N TYR A 132 9.04 0.14 -17.62
CA TYR A 132 8.02 -0.39 -18.52
C TYR A 132 7.38 0.65 -19.46
N ARG A 133 7.38 1.95 -19.13
CA ARG A 133 6.63 2.96 -19.91
C ARG A 133 7.06 3.08 -21.37
N ALA A 134 8.34 2.83 -21.67
CA ALA A 134 8.89 2.92 -23.02
C ALA A 134 8.71 1.63 -23.86
N LEU A 135 8.16 0.56 -23.28
CA LEU A 135 7.91 -0.69 -24.00
C LEU A 135 6.62 -0.57 -24.84
N PRO A 136 6.53 -1.24 -25.99
CA PRO A 136 5.37 -1.17 -26.88
C PRO A 136 4.11 -1.76 -26.23
N GLY A 137 2.93 -1.20 -26.55
CA GLY A 137 1.64 -1.72 -26.06
C GLY A 137 1.25 -1.25 -24.67
N ARG A 138 1.80 -0.12 -24.20
CA ARG A 138 1.48 0.53 -22.92
C ARG A 138 1.09 2.01 -23.04
N GLU A 139 0.78 2.42 -24.26
CA GLU A 139 0.43 3.79 -24.61
C GLU A 139 -0.88 4.23 -23.93
N ASP A 140 -1.78 3.27 -23.68
CA ASP A 140 -3.08 3.46 -23.03
C ASP A 140 -3.05 3.29 -21.50
N HIS A 141 -1.88 3.02 -20.90
CA HIS A 141 -1.77 2.85 -19.45
C HIS A 141 -1.76 4.20 -18.71
N LEU A 142 -2.33 4.23 -17.51
CA LEU A 142 -2.20 5.38 -16.61
C LEU A 142 -0.81 5.38 -15.97
N TRP A 143 -0.05 6.45 -16.22
CA TRP A 143 1.32 6.61 -15.72
C TRP A 143 1.45 7.77 -14.75
N ASP A 144 0.81 8.89 -15.09
CA ASP A 144 1.00 10.17 -14.42
C ASP A 144 0.00 10.37 -13.28
N VAL A 145 0.43 11.05 -12.22
CA VAL A 145 -0.41 11.30 -11.03
C VAL A 145 -1.75 11.94 -11.42
N LYS A 146 -1.73 12.90 -12.36
CA LYS A 146 -2.95 13.58 -12.83
C LYS A 146 -3.91 12.65 -13.57
N GLN A 147 -3.40 11.65 -14.29
CA GLN A 147 -4.24 10.64 -14.94
C GLN A 147 -4.89 9.75 -13.88
N LEU A 148 -4.11 9.30 -12.89
CA LEU A 148 -4.58 8.48 -11.77
C LEU A 148 -5.60 9.22 -10.88
N GLU A 149 -5.47 10.55 -10.73
CA GLU A 149 -6.44 11.37 -9.98
C GLU A 149 -7.76 11.57 -10.72
N LYS A 150 -7.74 11.51 -12.06
CA LYS A 150 -8.91 11.83 -12.90
C LYS A 150 -9.65 10.60 -13.39
N SER A 151 -8.99 9.45 -13.52
CA SER A 151 -9.65 8.23 -14.01
C SER A 151 -10.81 7.85 -13.10
N GLU A 152 -11.89 7.38 -13.71
CA GLU A 152 -13.01 6.71 -13.04
C GLU A 152 -12.73 5.22 -12.84
N TYR A 153 -11.55 4.72 -13.24
CA TYR A 153 -11.16 3.31 -13.14
C TYR A 153 -12.20 2.35 -13.72
N PRO A 154 -12.60 2.50 -15.00
CA PRO A 154 -13.47 1.52 -15.64
C PRO A 154 -12.79 0.14 -15.72
N VAL A 155 -13.58 -0.92 -15.85
CA VAL A 155 -13.04 -2.27 -16.08
C VAL A 155 -12.19 -2.28 -17.36
N GLY A 156 -11.00 -2.88 -17.29
CA GLY A 156 -9.99 -2.90 -18.34
C GLY A 156 -8.98 -1.74 -18.28
N GLU A 157 -9.15 -0.77 -17.38
CA GLU A 157 -8.18 0.30 -17.17
C GLU A 157 -6.85 -0.27 -16.65
N LYS A 158 -5.75 0.11 -17.30
CA LYS A 158 -4.41 -0.43 -17.02
C LYS A 158 -3.58 0.60 -16.29
N ILE A 159 -2.95 0.19 -15.20
CA ILE A 159 -2.18 1.10 -14.34
C ILE A 159 -0.72 0.63 -14.36
N VAL A 160 0.15 1.48 -14.91
CA VAL A 160 1.62 1.34 -14.91
C VAL A 160 2.19 -0.02 -15.31
N ASP A 161 1.55 -0.73 -16.26
CA ASP A 161 1.98 -2.05 -16.75
C ASP A 161 2.06 -3.15 -15.69
N HIS A 162 1.34 -3.01 -14.58
CA HIS A 162 1.41 -4.01 -13.52
C HIS A 162 0.05 -4.33 -12.89
N PHE A 163 -0.97 -3.61 -13.34
CA PHE A 163 -2.27 -3.58 -12.71
C PHE A 163 -3.35 -3.40 -13.79
N GLU A 164 -4.47 -4.08 -13.61
CA GLU A 164 -5.66 -3.96 -14.46
C GLU A 164 -6.92 -3.94 -13.58
N VAL A 165 -7.83 -3.01 -13.83
CA VAL A 165 -9.14 -3.03 -13.16
C VAL A 165 -9.97 -4.17 -13.74
N VAL A 166 -10.37 -5.12 -12.89
CA VAL A 166 -11.14 -6.31 -13.30
C VAL A 166 -12.56 -6.34 -12.76
N GLU A 167 -12.87 -5.50 -11.77
CA GLU A 167 -14.23 -5.28 -11.27
C GLU A 167 -14.34 -3.83 -10.79
N HIS A 168 -15.44 -3.16 -11.11
CA HIS A 168 -15.79 -1.86 -10.53
C HIS A 168 -17.31 -1.79 -10.36
N ASN A 169 -17.76 -1.56 -9.12
CA ASN A 169 -19.13 -1.28 -8.75
C ASN A 169 -19.18 -0.16 -7.67
N ALA A 170 -20.37 0.20 -7.20
CA ALA A 170 -20.55 1.34 -6.28
C ALA A 170 -19.74 1.26 -4.98
N ASN A 171 -19.45 0.07 -4.44
CA ASN A 171 -18.76 -0.06 -3.16
C ASN A 171 -17.40 -0.74 -3.25
N LYS A 172 -16.94 -1.08 -4.47
CA LYS A 172 -15.69 -1.82 -4.68
C LYS A 172 -15.06 -1.57 -6.04
N VAL A 173 -13.74 -1.41 -6.03
CA VAL A 173 -12.86 -1.58 -7.20
C VAL A 173 -11.94 -2.76 -6.93
N VAL A 174 -11.79 -3.69 -7.88
CA VAL A 174 -10.82 -4.79 -7.82
C VAL A 174 -9.82 -4.64 -8.96
N VAL A 175 -8.54 -4.72 -8.60
CA VAL A 175 -7.42 -4.61 -9.53
C VAL A 175 -6.61 -5.90 -9.50
N ARG A 176 -6.41 -6.52 -10.66
CA ARG A 176 -5.51 -7.65 -10.84
C ARG A 176 -4.05 -7.17 -10.83
N CYS A 177 -3.15 -7.88 -10.17
CA CYS A 177 -1.75 -7.47 -9.95
C CYS A 177 -0.78 -8.65 -10.00
N GLY A 178 0.52 -8.36 -10.12
CA GLY A 178 1.59 -9.38 -10.05
C GLY A 178 2.40 -9.52 -11.35
N ASP A 179 1.81 -9.14 -12.49
CA ASP A 179 2.48 -9.07 -13.79
C ASP A 179 1.77 -8.09 -14.74
N SER A 180 2.33 -7.89 -15.93
CA SER A 180 1.77 -7.03 -16.97
C SER A 180 0.32 -7.40 -17.33
N PRO A 181 -0.57 -6.42 -17.52
CA PRO A 181 -1.93 -6.65 -18.01
C PRO A 181 -1.95 -7.14 -19.46
N LEU A 182 -0.81 -7.18 -20.15
CA LEU A 182 -0.72 -7.83 -21.47
C LEU A 182 -0.65 -9.37 -21.35
N ASN A 183 -0.35 -9.89 -20.17
CA ASN A 183 -0.32 -11.32 -19.88
C ASN A 183 -1.64 -11.71 -19.20
N GLN A 184 -2.60 -12.17 -20.01
CA GLN A 184 -3.97 -12.48 -19.53
C GLN A 184 -4.12 -13.88 -18.94
N ASP A 185 -3.22 -14.81 -19.30
CA ASP A 185 -3.23 -16.19 -18.82
C ASP A 185 -2.91 -16.32 -17.31
N HIS A 186 -3.01 -17.55 -16.80
CA HIS A 186 -2.56 -17.88 -15.45
C HIS A 186 -1.06 -17.66 -15.30
N ARG A 187 -0.63 -17.18 -14.13
CA ARG A 187 0.73 -16.70 -13.89
C ARG A 187 1.25 -17.08 -12.51
N ALA A 188 2.56 -17.30 -12.46
CA ALA A 188 3.28 -17.69 -11.24
C ALA A 188 3.22 -16.63 -10.13
N SER A 189 3.04 -15.37 -10.53
CA SER A 189 2.80 -14.24 -9.63
C SER A 189 1.52 -13.53 -10.08
N ASP A 190 0.41 -13.86 -9.45
CA ASP A 190 -0.88 -13.21 -9.64
C ASP A 190 -1.40 -12.66 -8.32
N GLY A 191 -2.47 -11.90 -8.42
CA GLY A 191 -3.19 -11.44 -7.26
C GLY A 191 -4.31 -10.46 -7.59
N LEU A 192 -5.15 -10.24 -6.59
CA LEU A 192 -6.22 -9.25 -6.62
C LEU A 192 -6.05 -8.31 -5.43
N PHE A 193 -6.10 -7.01 -5.71
CA PHE A 193 -6.30 -5.96 -4.71
C PHE A 193 -7.74 -5.49 -4.77
N ALA A 194 -8.46 -5.54 -3.65
CA ALA A 194 -9.80 -4.97 -3.55
C ALA A 194 -9.79 -3.71 -2.67
N MET A 195 -10.30 -2.63 -3.24
CA MET A 195 -10.53 -1.35 -2.57
C MET A 195 -12.02 -1.21 -2.38
N GLU A 196 -12.51 -1.44 -1.16
CA GLU A 196 -13.93 -1.41 -0.83
C GLU A 196 -14.24 -0.31 0.17
N VAL A 197 -15.48 0.17 0.12
CA VAL A 197 -16.03 1.13 1.09
C VAL A 197 -17.36 0.61 1.61
N SER A 198 -17.49 0.58 2.94
CA SER A 198 -18.78 0.40 3.61
C SER A 198 -19.12 1.65 4.40
N THR A 199 -20.40 1.99 4.53
CA THR A 199 -20.87 3.08 5.38
C THR A 199 -21.79 2.56 6.47
N ASP A 200 -21.70 3.17 7.65
CA ASP A 200 -22.63 3.01 8.74
C ASP A 200 -23.25 4.38 9.04
N GLU A 201 -24.46 4.59 8.57
CA GLU A 201 -25.20 5.84 8.75
C GLU A 201 -25.58 6.08 10.22
N LYS A 202 -25.73 5.02 11.02
CA LYS A 202 -26.04 5.17 12.46
C LYS A 202 -24.82 5.63 13.24
N ALA A 203 -23.65 5.07 12.92
CA ALA A 203 -22.39 5.47 13.51
C ALA A 203 -21.79 6.74 12.87
N ASP A 204 -22.38 7.23 11.78
CA ASP A 204 -21.87 8.31 10.93
C ASP A 204 -20.43 8.08 10.43
N THR A 205 -20.14 6.87 9.94
CA THR A 205 -18.79 6.49 9.51
C THR A 205 -18.73 5.81 8.15
N ALA A 206 -17.58 5.95 7.50
CA ALA A 206 -17.16 5.13 6.36
C ALA A 206 -15.97 4.28 6.76
N THR A 207 -16.02 2.98 6.48
CA THR A 207 -14.90 2.05 6.62
C THR A 207 -14.32 1.74 5.25
N PHE A 208 -13.05 2.07 5.08
CA PHE A 208 -12.24 1.77 3.91
C PHE A 208 -11.56 0.44 4.13
N HIS A 209 -11.66 -0.44 3.15
CA HIS A 209 -11.08 -1.78 3.19
C HIS A 209 -10.09 -1.91 2.02
N LEU A 210 -8.84 -2.26 2.36
CA LEU A 210 -7.82 -2.60 1.39
C LEU A 210 -7.45 -4.06 1.61
N LYS A 211 -7.90 -4.92 0.70
CA LYS A 211 -7.66 -6.35 0.73
C LYS A 211 -6.65 -6.72 -0.34
N SER A 212 -5.77 -7.65 -0.01
CA SER A 212 -4.79 -8.19 -0.95
C SER A 212 -4.82 -9.70 -0.91
N VAL A 213 -4.80 -10.32 -2.08
CA VAL A 213 -4.68 -11.77 -2.24
C VAL A 213 -3.68 -12.03 -3.34
N PHE A 214 -2.48 -12.48 -2.98
CA PHE A 214 -1.47 -12.95 -3.93
C PHE A 214 -1.52 -14.45 -4.03
N VAL A 215 -1.52 -14.95 -5.26
CA VAL A 215 -1.67 -16.38 -5.54
C VAL A 215 -0.86 -16.72 -6.79
N ASN A 216 -0.26 -17.90 -6.80
CA ASN A 216 0.20 -18.49 -8.05
C ASN A 216 -1.02 -19.16 -8.71
N THR A 217 -1.45 -18.69 -9.88
CA THR A 217 -2.65 -19.19 -10.55
C THR A 217 -2.37 -20.34 -11.51
N THR A 218 -1.12 -20.77 -11.66
CA THR A 218 -0.71 -21.93 -12.47
C THR A 218 -0.86 -23.25 -11.71
N GLU A 219 -0.69 -24.38 -12.40
CA GLU A 219 -0.74 -25.71 -11.77
C GLU A 219 0.33 -25.89 -10.67
N GLU A 220 1.50 -25.27 -10.85
CA GLU A 220 2.59 -25.26 -9.87
C GLU A 220 2.25 -24.49 -8.59
N GLY A 221 1.15 -23.72 -8.59
CA GLY A 221 0.63 -23.05 -7.41
C GLY A 221 -0.02 -23.96 -6.38
N LYS A 222 -0.34 -25.21 -6.76
CA LYS A 222 -0.99 -26.18 -5.87
C LYS A 222 -0.05 -26.57 -4.73
N GLY A 223 -0.53 -26.40 -3.50
CA GLY A 223 0.21 -26.78 -2.29
C GLY A 223 1.41 -25.87 -1.98
N LEU A 224 1.50 -24.69 -2.59
CA LEU A 224 2.51 -23.70 -2.18
C LEU A 224 2.24 -23.23 -0.76
N GLU A 225 3.31 -23.16 0.02
CA GLU A 225 3.30 -22.57 1.34
C GLU A 225 3.20 -21.04 1.27
N PRO A 226 2.62 -20.39 2.29
CA PRO A 226 2.66 -18.94 2.41
C PRO A 226 4.09 -18.39 2.33
N LEU A 227 4.22 -17.19 1.73
CA LEU A 227 5.49 -16.47 1.69
C LEU A 227 6.03 -16.24 3.11
N PRO A 228 7.35 -16.17 3.29
CA PRO A 228 7.99 -15.98 4.59
C PRO A 228 7.42 -14.81 5.39
N TRP A 229 7.41 -14.94 6.73
CA TRP A 229 6.79 -13.96 7.64
C TRP A 229 7.30 -12.51 7.43
N ASN A 230 8.57 -12.34 7.05
CA ASN A 230 9.18 -11.04 6.80
C ASN A 230 8.61 -10.38 5.53
N PHE A 231 8.25 -11.17 4.51
CA PHE A 231 7.53 -10.68 3.35
C PHE A 231 6.13 -10.21 3.73
N GLN A 232 5.39 -11.04 4.48
CA GLN A 232 4.05 -10.69 4.94
C GLN A 232 4.07 -9.42 5.82
N LEU A 233 5.05 -9.28 6.70
CA LEU A 233 5.22 -8.08 7.51
C LEU A 233 5.53 -6.84 6.66
N ALA A 234 6.46 -6.94 5.71
CA ALA A 234 6.80 -5.85 4.80
C ALA A 234 5.61 -5.43 3.94
N HIS A 235 4.84 -6.41 3.44
CA HIS A 235 3.61 -6.16 2.69
C HIS A 235 2.60 -5.41 3.56
N ARG A 236 2.35 -5.85 4.80
CA ARG A 236 1.44 -5.17 5.72
C ARG A 236 1.86 -3.73 6.05
N TRP A 237 3.16 -3.46 6.19
CA TRP A 237 3.66 -2.09 6.32
C TRP A 237 3.40 -1.26 5.06
N TYR A 238 3.58 -1.86 3.89
CA TYR A 238 3.29 -1.18 2.63
C TYR A 238 1.79 -0.88 2.47
N THR A 239 0.92 -1.85 2.77
CA THR A 239 -0.55 -1.68 2.80
C THR A 239 -0.99 -0.56 3.75
N LYS A 240 -0.36 -0.46 4.94
CA LYS A 240 -0.61 0.65 5.87
C LYS A 240 -0.25 2.01 5.27
N LEU A 241 0.88 2.09 4.57
CA LEU A 241 1.30 3.33 3.90
C LEU A 241 0.33 3.72 2.78
N TRP A 242 -0.17 2.74 2.01
CA TRP A 242 -1.20 2.94 0.99
C TRP A 242 -2.50 3.46 1.60
N MET A 243 -3.04 2.77 2.61
CA MET A 243 -4.28 3.14 3.30
C MET A 243 -4.21 4.57 3.87
N GLU A 244 -3.14 4.90 4.59
CA GLU A 244 -2.96 6.24 5.15
C GLU A 244 -2.75 7.30 4.07
N GLY A 245 -1.94 7.00 3.05
CA GLY A 245 -1.68 7.91 1.95
C GLY A 245 -2.95 8.26 1.19
N ALA A 246 -3.77 7.26 0.87
CA ALA A 246 -5.03 7.41 0.16
C ALA A 246 -6.04 8.22 0.97
N THR A 247 -6.35 7.74 2.18
CA THR A 247 -7.37 8.38 3.02
C THR A 247 -7.00 9.81 3.43
N ARG A 248 -5.72 10.12 3.68
CA ARG A 248 -5.30 11.50 3.95
C ARG A 248 -5.43 12.40 2.72
N LYS A 249 -5.16 11.88 1.53
CA LYS A 249 -5.33 12.63 0.29
C LYS A 249 -6.80 12.96 0.07
N MET A 250 -7.70 12.01 0.30
CA MET A 250 -9.15 12.21 0.23
C MET A 250 -9.68 13.26 1.21
N LEU A 251 -8.93 13.61 2.26
CA LEU A 251 -9.35 14.61 3.26
C LEU A 251 -8.72 15.99 3.04
N LYS A 252 -7.75 16.13 2.13
CA LYS A 252 -6.94 17.35 1.95
C LYS A 252 -7.25 18.11 0.66
N GLN A 253 -8.23 17.67 -0.11
CA GLN A 253 -8.59 18.25 -1.42
C GLN A 253 -10.00 18.81 -1.37
#